data_AF-A0A4Q1BGZ2-F1
#
_entry.id   AF-A0A4Q1BGZ2-F1
#
_cell.length_a   1.000
_cell.length_b   1.000
_cell.length_c   1.000
_cell.angle_alpha   90.00
_cell.angle_beta   90.00
_cell.angle_gamma   90.00
#
_symmetry.space_group_name_H-M   'P 1'
#
loop_
_entity.id
_entity.type
_entity.pdbx_description
1 polymer ?
#
loop_
_entity_poly.entity_id
_entity_poly.type
_entity_poly.pdbx_seq_one_letter_code
_entity_poly.pdbx_strand_id
1 'polypeptide(L)'
;MPDISIPQARRIVVDTTGAQIVEEASPATRDSRGIYLPHYIEPVSHIAIDIGGSLAKVVYFTRTSLPLSHSPTSGPSSPFLHPHPPQPLTSSTASSSTSTATSNLTISPHHETEHSTNPTSFSTDTCQRPKVNGALTPQNLTPKRRFTHSRPHASSRRSSLPPPLPGGLLNFARFETEHIDDLISFLQDLISSSAKANHVSLEKMRSTVKVMATGGGAHMYYSRLTSELGVEVRREEEMECLILGLAFVTRVPEEVFWFSEELVYKVSHSVNVGKKIQDGELPRPSPSPPTYQVTFAPTPKEDEETPHFPCLIVNIGSGVSIVKVDEDGGFERVSGTSLGGGTLWGLLSLLTDARSFDDMLALSEQGDNSGVDMLVGDIYGSDYSKIGLKSSTIASTFGKVFRKGTSREERMKKFSQADIARSLLYAISNNIGHVAYMNAAKYNLDRVFFGGCFIRGHAATISTLSYAIRFWSKGTMRACFLRHEGFLGSIGAWIKNVEIPQEPTEKANGHGKDQHE
;
A
#
# COMPACT_ATOMS: atom_id res chain seq x y z
N MET A 1 53.78 3.45 9.69
CA MET A 1 52.38 3.80 10.01
C MET A 1 51.55 2.54 9.85
N PRO A 2 50.67 2.18 10.78
CA PRO A 2 49.82 1.00 10.59
C PRO A 2 48.74 1.32 9.55
N ASP A 3 48.59 0.38 8.62
CA ASP A 3 47.61 0.38 7.53
C ASP A 3 46.19 0.39 8.11
N ILE A 4 45.40 1.42 7.79
CA ILE A 4 43.98 1.47 8.16
C ILE A 4 43.25 0.62 7.12
N SER A 5 43.15 -0.68 7.40
CA SER A 5 42.34 -1.61 6.60
C SER A 5 40.87 -1.19 6.69
N ILE A 6 40.31 -0.74 5.56
CA ILE A 6 38.89 -0.47 5.40
C ILE A 6 38.13 -1.80 5.67
N PRO A 7 37.10 -1.82 6.53
CA PRO A 7 36.36 -3.04 6.81
C PRO A 7 35.74 -3.58 5.51
N GLN A 8 36.09 -4.81 5.13
CA GLN A 8 35.42 -5.53 4.05
C GLN A 8 33.94 -5.72 4.42
N ALA A 9 33.05 -5.40 3.48
CA ALA A 9 31.61 -5.50 3.64
C ALA A 9 31.22 -6.93 4.06
N ARG A 10 30.67 -7.04 5.27
CA ARG A 10 30.10 -8.29 5.79
C ARG A 10 28.85 -8.60 4.98
N ARG A 11 28.75 -9.84 4.47
CA ARG A 11 27.58 -10.45 3.83
C ARG A 11 26.28 -9.88 4.42
N ILE A 12 25.61 -9.03 3.65
CA ILE A 12 24.52 -8.20 4.14
C ILE A 12 23.24 -9.03 4.06
N VAL A 13 22.85 -9.64 5.16
CA VAL A 13 21.47 -10.07 5.38
C VAL A 13 20.80 -8.91 6.09
N VAL A 14 19.77 -8.32 5.48
CA VAL A 14 19.03 -7.22 6.11
C VAL A 14 18.30 -7.75 7.34
N ASP A 15 18.82 -7.42 8.52
CA ASP A 15 18.24 -7.85 9.80
C ASP A 15 16.92 -7.10 10.06
N THR A 16 15.81 -7.83 10.07
CA THR A 16 14.47 -7.33 10.36
C THR A 16 14.13 -7.38 11.86
N THR A 17 15.03 -7.86 12.72
CA THR A 17 14.81 -7.92 14.17
C THR A 17 14.61 -6.52 14.74
N GLY A 18 13.44 -6.29 15.33
CA GLY A 18 13.05 -4.99 15.86
C GLY A 18 12.59 -3.97 14.80
N ALA A 19 12.39 -4.39 13.56
CA ALA A 19 11.83 -3.54 12.51
C ALA A 19 10.44 -3.02 12.89
N GLN A 20 10.13 -1.78 12.51
CA GLN A 20 8.88 -1.10 12.84
C GLN A 20 8.31 -0.40 11.62
N ILE A 21 7.01 -0.60 11.37
CA ILE A 21 6.28 0.17 10.35
C ILE A 21 5.95 1.53 10.95
N VAL A 22 6.38 2.60 10.28
CA VAL A 22 6.19 3.98 10.73
C VAL A 22 4.70 4.37 10.70
N GLU A 23 4.30 5.23 11.65
CA GLU A 23 2.93 5.74 11.75
C GLU A 23 2.47 6.49 10.48
N GLU A 24 1.16 6.46 10.28
CA GLU A 24 0.48 6.98 9.10
C GLU A 24 0.46 8.51 9.08
N ALA A 25 0.98 9.12 8.01
CA ALA A 25 0.85 10.56 7.77
C ALA A 25 -0.52 10.95 7.19
N SER A 26 -1.12 10.07 6.37
CA SER A 26 -2.46 10.25 5.79
C SER A 26 -3.03 8.94 5.22
N PRO A 27 -4.38 8.81 5.08
CA PRO A 27 -5.02 7.65 4.46
C PRO A 27 -4.57 7.37 3.02
N ALA A 28 -4.24 8.42 2.26
CA ALA A 28 -3.84 8.33 0.86
C ALA A 28 -2.43 7.73 0.66
N THR A 29 -1.59 7.75 1.71
CA THR A 29 -0.19 7.29 1.70
C THR A 29 0.03 6.03 2.53
N ARG A 30 -1.05 5.34 2.93
CA ARG A 30 -0.97 4.26 3.92
C ARG A 30 -0.22 3.03 3.43
N ASP A 31 -0.30 2.70 2.15
CA ASP A 31 0.49 1.62 1.53
C ASP A 31 1.98 1.98 1.37
N SER A 32 2.33 3.26 1.57
CA SER A 32 3.66 3.83 1.37
C SER A 32 4.34 4.21 2.70
N ARG A 33 3.95 3.57 3.81
CA ARG A 33 4.56 3.79 5.14
C ARG A 33 6.02 3.35 5.12
N GLY A 34 6.88 4.10 5.80
CA GLY A 34 8.27 3.67 5.93
C GLY A 34 8.43 2.44 6.82
N ILE A 35 9.47 1.64 6.58
CA ILE A 35 9.89 0.55 7.48
C ILE A 35 11.21 0.96 8.12
N TYR A 36 11.20 1.18 9.44
CA TYR A 36 12.41 1.42 10.21
C TYR A 36 13.13 0.11 10.47
N LEU A 37 14.42 0.07 10.12
CA LEU A 37 15.34 -1.03 10.30
C LEU A 37 16.42 -0.63 11.31
N PRO A 38 16.36 -1.12 12.56
CA PRO A 38 17.23 -0.64 13.65
C PRO A 38 18.70 -1.04 13.49
N HIS A 39 18.98 -2.15 12.81
CA HIS A 39 20.35 -2.69 12.67
C HIS A 39 20.96 -2.45 11.29
N TYR A 40 20.27 -1.71 10.41
CA TYR A 40 20.72 -1.45 9.05
C TYR A 40 21.17 0.01 8.90
N ILE A 41 22.48 0.23 8.76
CA ILE A 41 23.14 1.56 8.80
C ILE A 41 24.03 1.85 7.58
N GLU A 42 23.81 1.13 6.48
CA GLU A 42 24.70 1.17 5.33
C GLU A 42 24.84 2.57 4.70
N PRO A 43 26.03 2.91 4.17
CA PRO A 43 26.29 4.21 3.55
C PRO A 43 25.76 4.35 2.13
N VAL A 44 25.47 3.23 1.46
CA VAL A 44 25.12 3.22 0.05
C VAL A 44 23.64 3.54 -0.11
N SER A 45 23.33 4.53 -0.96
CA SER A 45 21.96 4.84 -1.34
C SER A 45 21.46 3.76 -2.30
N HIS A 46 20.79 2.76 -1.76
CA HIS A 46 20.10 1.74 -2.54
C HIS A 46 18.75 2.28 -3.00
N ILE A 47 18.57 2.31 -4.32
CA ILE A 47 17.31 2.71 -4.97
C ILE A 47 16.83 1.54 -5.81
N ALA A 48 15.56 1.19 -5.67
CA ALA A 48 14.91 0.20 -6.48
C ALA A 48 13.56 0.70 -7.00
N ILE A 49 13.20 0.30 -8.21
CA ILE A 49 11.97 0.69 -8.87
C ILE A 49 11.27 -0.53 -9.49
N ASP A 50 9.95 -0.61 -9.34
CA ASP A 50 9.07 -1.54 -10.06
C ASP A 50 8.18 -0.71 -10.99
N ILE A 51 8.38 -0.82 -12.31
CA ILE A 51 7.59 -0.07 -13.29
C ILE A 51 6.57 -1.02 -13.91
N GLY A 52 5.35 -0.97 -13.40
CA GLY A 52 4.20 -1.68 -13.94
C GLY A 52 3.50 -0.90 -15.05
N GLY A 53 2.43 -1.49 -15.60
CA GLY A 53 1.67 -0.89 -16.70
C GLY A 53 0.98 0.43 -16.35
N SER A 54 0.51 0.58 -15.10
CA SER A 54 -0.23 1.77 -14.66
C SER A 54 0.50 2.58 -13.57
N LEU A 55 1.31 1.91 -12.74
CA LEU A 55 2.03 2.54 -11.63
C LEU A 55 3.49 2.11 -11.62
N ALA A 56 4.37 3.08 -11.42
CA ALA A 56 5.75 2.90 -11.02
C ALA A 56 5.88 3.08 -9.50
N LYS A 57 6.62 2.19 -8.84
CA LYS A 57 6.85 2.22 -7.40
C LYS A 57 8.33 2.29 -7.12
N VAL A 58 8.71 3.12 -6.16
CA VAL A 58 10.09 3.36 -5.75
C VAL A 58 10.25 2.93 -4.32
N VAL A 59 11.34 2.22 -4.07
CA VAL A 59 11.84 1.88 -2.74
C VAL A 59 13.24 2.46 -2.61
N TYR A 60 13.48 3.23 -1.56
CA TYR A 60 14.79 3.82 -1.32
C TYR A 60 15.12 3.91 0.16
N PHE A 61 16.39 3.73 0.48
CA PHE A 61 16.87 3.75 1.85
C PHE A 61 17.38 5.13 2.26
N THR A 62 17.07 5.54 3.49
CA THR A 62 17.62 6.75 4.12
C THR A 62 18.08 6.45 5.54
N ARG A 63 19.19 7.06 5.96
CA ARG A 63 19.69 6.94 7.33
C ARG A 63 18.87 7.81 8.27
N THR A 64 18.62 7.33 9.49
CA THR A 64 18.04 8.14 10.56
C THR A 64 18.92 8.10 11.81
N SER A 65 19.16 9.27 12.40
CA SER A 65 19.86 9.40 13.69
C SER A 65 18.92 9.45 14.89
N LEU A 66 17.60 9.44 14.66
CA LEU A 66 16.59 9.53 15.70
C LEU A 66 15.83 8.21 15.86
N PRO A 67 15.60 7.75 17.10
CA PRO A 67 14.64 6.71 17.37
C PRO A 67 13.22 7.22 17.04
N LEU A 68 12.35 6.34 16.54
CA LEU A 68 10.92 6.59 16.60
C LEU A 68 10.54 6.77 18.07
N SER A 69 9.99 7.93 18.42
CA SER A 69 9.56 8.23 19.79
C SER A 69 8.36 7.36 20.14
N HIS A 70 8.56 6.32 20.95
CA HIS A 70 7.47 5.56 21.56
C HIS A 70 6.68 6.44 22.54
N SER A 71 5.46 6.76 22.15
CA SER A 71 4.33 6.61 23.05
C SER A 71 3.24 5.90 22.25
N PRO A 72 2.94 4.61 22.51
CA PRO A 72 1.78 3.98 21.90
C PRO A 72 0.57 4.74 22.44
N THR A 73 -0.05 5.57 21.61
CA THR A 73 -1.44 5.88 21.87
C THR A 73 -2.17 4.56 21.73
N SER A 74 -2.76 4.11 22.83
CA SER A 74 -3.38 2.80 23.02
C SER A 74 -4.65 2.64 22.18
N GLY A 75 -4.49 2.62 20.86
CA GLY A 75 -5.53 2.30 19.90
C GLY A 75 -5.01 1.25 18.92
N PRO A 76 -5.83 0.24 18.52
CA PRO A 76 -5.41 -0.73 17.53
C PRO A 76 -5.11 -0.03 16.19
N SER A 77 -3.91 -0.25 15.63
CA SER A 77 -3.51 0.27 14.32
C SER A 77 -4.35 -0.41 13.22
N SER A 78 -5.42 0.25 12.78
CA SER A 78 -6.30 -0.29 11.74
C SER A 78 -5.61 -0.29 10.37
N PRO A 79 -5.65 -1.37 9.58
CA PRO A 79 -5.19 -1.37 8.19
C PRO A 79 -6.28 -0.90 7.20
N PHE A 80 -7.40 -0.31 7.65
CA PHE A 80 -8.55 0.12 6.80
C PHE A 80 -8.74 1.63 6.69
N LEU A 81 -9.31 2.08 5.56
CA LEU A 81 -9.64 3.49 5.32
C LEU A 81 -10.80 3.89 6.26
N HIS A 82 -10.75 5.08 6.85
CA HIS A 82 -11.86 5.60 7.65
C HIS A 82 -12.99 6.08 6.72
N PRO A 83 -14.28 5.80 7.01
CA PRO A 83 -15.37 6.33 6.23
C PRO A 83 -15.39 7.87 6.31
N HIS A 84 -15.43 8.54 5.15
CA HIS A 84 -15.58 9.99 5.09
C HIS A 84 -16.94 10.42 5.68
N PRO A 85 -17.01 11.43 6.58
CA PRO A 85 -18.28 12.04 6.91
C PRO A 85 -18.82 12.78 5.66
N PRO A 86 -20.13 12.70 5.36
CA PRO A 86 -20.71 13.42 4.23
C PRO A 86 -20.55 14.93 4.44
N GLN A 87 -19.87 15.61 3.52
CA GLN A 87 -19.88 17.08 3.49
C GLN A 87 -21.27 17.56 3.04
N PRO A 88 -21.92 18.48 3.76
CA PRO A 88 -23.20 19.02 3.34
C PRO A 88 -23.01 19.89 2.09
N LEU A 89 -23.61 19.44 0.98
CA LEU A 89 -23.84 20.24 -0.21
C LEU A 89 -24.73 21.43 0.16
N THR A 90 -24.17 22.64 0.23
CA THR A 90 -24.96 23.87 0.36
C THR A 90 -25.67 24.13 -0.97
N SER A 91 -26.92 23.69 -1.08
CA SER A 91 -27.81 24.06 -2.16
C SER A 91 -28.25 25.51 -1.99
N SER A 92 -27.78 26.40 -2.86
CA SER A 92 -28.31 27.74 -3.03
C SER A 92 -29.67 27.67 -3.73
N THR A 93 -30.75 27.49 -2.95
CA THR A 93 -32.11 27.73 -3.44
C THR A 93 -32.47 29.18 -3.20
N ALA A 94 -32.45 29.95 -4.28
CA ALA A 94 -33.11 31.24 -4.36
C ALA A 94 -34.63 31.02 -4.34
N SER A 95 -35.30 31.57 -3.33
CA SER A 95 -36.75 31.77 -3.35
C SER A 95 -37.06 33.16 -2.80
N SER A 96 -37.50 34.02 -3.69
CA SER A 96 -38.02 35.36 -3.47
C SER A 96 -39.43 35.32 -2.87
N SER A 97 -39.68 36.08 -1.81
CA SER A 97 -40.96 36.80 -1.61
C SER A 97 -40.87 37.83 -0.48
N THR A 98 -40.75 39.08 -0.88
CA THR A 98 -41.46 40.28 -0.37
C THR A 98 -42.14 40.23 1.01
N SER A 99 -41.69 41.11 1.91
CA SER A 99 -42.58 42.04 2.61
C SER A 99 -41.80 43.23 3.19
N THR A 100 -42.11 44.41 2.64
CA THR A 100 -41.86 45.74 3.19
C THR A 100 -42.55 45.93 4.53
N ALA A 101 -41.89 46.56 5.50
CA ALA A 101 -42.30 47.86 6.07
C ALA A 101 -41.55 48.18 7.39
N THR A 102 -41.03 49.41 7.47
CA THR A 102 -41.03 50.34 8.63
C THR A 102 -40.56 49.83 10.01
N SER A 103 -39.68 50.48 10.77
CA SER A 103 -39.37 51.91 10.86
C SER A 103 -38.35 52.13 12.00
N ASN A 104 -37.48 53.12 11.82
CA ASN A 104 -37.09 54.15 12.80
C ASN A 104 -36.32 53.77 14.08
N LEU A 105 -35.08 54.28 14.19
CA LEU A 105 -34.65 55.40 15.09
C LEU A 105 -34.07 54.84 16.42
N THR A 106 -32.95 55.26 17.02
CA THR A 106 -31.91 56.27 16.81
C THR A 106 -30.83 56.00 17.89
N ILE A 107 -29.68 56.67 17.79
CA ILE A 107 -28.76 57.12 18.87
C ILE A 107 -27.36 56.45 18.83
N SER A 108 -26.52 57.04 17.98
CA SER A 108 -25.06 57.28 18.14
C SER A 108 -24.78 58.20 19.37
N PRO A 109 -23.55 58.54 19.85
CA PRO A 109 -22.38 58.82 18.99
C PRO A 109 -20.92 58.80 19.55
N HIS A 110 -19.98 59.05 18.61
CA HIS A 110 -18.63 59.65 18.72
C HIS A 110 -17.47 58.79 19.28
N HIS A 111 -16.21 58.83 18.79
CA HIS A 111 -15.39 59.76 17.97
C HIS A 111 -14.41 58.92 17.08
N GLU A 112 -14.20 59.21 15.78
CA GLU A 112 -13.12 60.05 15.18
C GLU A 112 -11.68 59.58 15.51
N THR A 113 -10.71 59.38 14.60
CA THR A 113 -10.39 60.06 13.32
C THR A 113 -9.37 59.24 12.47
N GLU A 114 -9.58 59.23 11.15
CA GLU A 114 -8.67 59.49 9.99
C GLU A 114 -7.22 58.91 9.96
N HIS A 115 -6.61 58.39 8.88
CA HIS A 115 -6.65 58.68 7.43
C HIS A 115 -6.06 57.51 6.58
N SER A 116 -6.77 57.16 5.49
CA SER A 116 -6.33 57.13 4.06
C SER A 116 -4.96 56.52 3.68
N THR A 117 -4.86 55.48 2.83
CA THR A 117 -5.05 55.56 1.37
C THR A 117 -5.09 54.14 0.74
N ASN A 118 -6.00 53.96 -0.22
CA ASN A 118 -6.06 52.89 -1.24
C ASN A 118 -5.32 53.38 -2.54
N PRO A 119 -5.17 52.64 -3.67
CA PRO A 119 -5.82 51.36 -4.08
C PRO A 119 -4.94 50.34 -4.88
N THR A 120 -5.55 49.18 -5.23
CA THR A 120 -5.35 48.32 -6.45
C THR A 120 -3.99 47.57 -6.60
N SER A 121 -3.87 46.28 -6.97
CA SER A 121 -4.64 45.40 -7.86
C SER A 121 -4.14 43.93 -7.80
N PHE A 122 -5.06 42.99 -8.06
CA PHE A 122 -5.00 41.68 -8.74
C PHE A 122 -3.81 40.70 -8.66
N SER A 123 -4.20 39.44 -8.37
CA SER A 123 -3.75 38.13 -8.92
C SER A 123 -2.38 37.56 -8.53
N THR A 124 -2.39 36.42 -7.82
CA THR A 124 -2.25 35.08 -8.41
C THR A 124 -2.29 34.00 -7.32
N ASP A 125 -3.14 32.99 -7.54
CA ASP A 125 -3.20 31.75 -6.76
C ASP A 125 -1.83 31.06 -6.74
N THR A 126 -1.32 30.80 -5.55
CA THR A 126 -0.12 29.97 -5.35
C THR A 126 -0.54 28.60 -4.84
N CYS A 127 -0.40 27.62 -5.73
CA CYS A 127 -0.42 26.19 -5.44
C CYS A 127 0.50 25.87 -4.26
N GLN A 128 -0.05 25.30 -3.20
CA GLN A 128 0.69 24.93 -2.00
C GLN A 128 1.59 23.72 -2.28
N ARG A 129 2.90 23.98 -2.35
CA ARG A 129 3.97 22.98 -2.38
C ARG A 129 3.96 22.14 -1.08
N PRO A 130 4.22 20.81 -1.15
CA PRO A 130 4.54 20.02 0.03
C PRO A 130 5.82 20.52 0.71
N LYS A 131 5.80 20.63 2.04
CA LYS A 131 6.92 21.13 2.85
C LYS A 131 8.03 20.08 2.94
N VAL A 132 9.24 20.54 2.65
CA VAL A 132 10.51 19.80 2.61
C VAL A 132 11.08 19.60 4.02
N ASN A 133 11.49 18.37 4.37
CA ASN A 133 12.35 18.08 5.53
C ASN A 133 13.65 17.43 5.04
N GLY A 134 14.76 18.19 5.15
CA GLY A 134 16.05 17.86 4.56
C GLY A 134 16.99 17.06 5.46
N ALA A 135 17.75 16.18 4.81
CA ALA A 135 18.98 15.49 5.23
C ALA A 135 18.81 14.53 6.43
N LEU A 136 17.86 13.60 6.30
CA LEU A 136 16.98 13.09 7.37
C LEU A 136 17.55 12.95 8.80
N THR A 137 17.93 14.09 9.37
CA THR A 137 18.32 14.33 10.75
C THR A 137 17.79 15.73 11.06
N PRO A 138 16.92 15.92 12.06
CA PRO A 138 16.36 17.22 12.33
C PRO A 138 17.26 18.01 13.28
N GLN A 139 17.56 19.26 12.92
CA GLN A 139 17.82 20.30 13.90
C GLN A 139 16.64 21.28 13.89
N ASN A 140 15.89 21.30 14.99
CA ASN A 140 14.96 22.38 15.29
C ASN A 140 15.74 23.60 15.81
N LEU A 141 15.63 24.74 15.11
CA LEU A 141 15.94 26.05 15.67
C LEU A 141 14.61 26.70 16.10
N THR A 142 14.34 26.75 17.41
CA THR A 142 13.39 27.73 17.98
C THR A 142 14.12 29.00 18.40
N PRO A 143 13.46 30.18 18.39
CA PRO A 143 14.13 31.46 18.55
C PRO A 143 14.51 31.74 20.01
N LYS A 144 15.68 32.34 20.19
CA LYS A 144 16.16 32.92 21.46
C LYS A 144 15.10 33.85 22.06
N ARG A 145 14.59 33.50 23.24
CA ARG A 145 13.99 34.46 24.17
C ARG A 145 14.86 34.54 25.43
N ARG A 146 15.46 35.72 25.62
CA ARG A 146 16.14 36.12 26.86
C ARG A 146 15.11 36.15 28.00
N PHE A 147 15.38 35.42 29.09
CA PHE A 147 14.92 35.80 30.43
C PHE A 147 16.01 35.47 31.45
N THR A 148 16.23 36.44 32.33
CA THR A 148 17.19 36.47 33.43
C THR A 148 16.60 35.87 34.71
N HIS A 149 17.51 35.47 35.62
CA HIS A 149 17.37 35.19 37.07
C HIS A 149 17.32 33.73 37.56
N SER A 150 18.43 33.33 38.22
CA SER A 150 18.63 32.61 39.52
C SER A 150 17.63 31.54 39.97
N ARG A 151 17.97 30.38 40.55
CA ARG A 151 19.14 29.86 41.31
C ARG A 151 19.00 28.30 41.39
N PRO A 152 20.00 27.54 41.89
CA PRO A 152 20.16 26.10 41.63
C PRO A 152 19.56 25.20 42.71
N HIS A 153 19.12 23.99 42.38
CA HIS A 153 19.11 22.87 43.33
C HIS A 153 19.11 21.48 42.66
N ALA A 154 19.94 20.62 43.28
CA ALA A 154 19.85 19.17 43.41
C ALA A 154 20.06 18.29 42.15
N SER A 155 21.27 17.72 42.14
CA SER A 155 21.67 16.51 41.43
C SER A 155 20.66 15.37 41.55
N SER A 156 20.07 14.97 40.42
CA SER A 156 19.65 13.59 40.20
C SER A 156 20.50 13.04 39.07
N ARG A 157 21.32 12.04 39.40
CA ARG A 157 22.09 11.25 38.43
C ARG A 157 21.07 10.52 37.54
N ARG A 158 20.73 11.14 36.42
CA ARG A 158 20.06 10.44 35.32
C ARG A 158 21.09 9.45 34.78
N SER A 159 20.88 8.16 35.06
CA SER A 159 21.47 7.06 34.31
C SER A 159 21.44 7.45 32.83
N SER A 160 22.60 7.75 32.26
CA SER A 160 22.75 7.99 30.84
C SER A 160 22.43 6.67 30.15
N LEU A 161 21.16 6.51 29.75
CA LEU A 161 20.81 5.51 28.76
C LEU A 161 21.80 5.68 27.59
N PRO A 162 22.37 4.58 27.06
CA PRO A 162 23.26 4.68 25.92
C PRO A 162 22.56 5.49 24.81
N PRO A 163 23.31 6.32 24.06
CA PRO A 163 22.74 7.05 22.93
C PRO A 163 22.01 6.06 22.00
N PRO A 164 20.84 6.43 21.46
CA PRO A 164 20.02 5.52 20.67
C PRO A 164 20.84 4.95 19.50
N LEU A 165 20.70 3.65 19.25
CA LEU A 165 21.41 2.97 18.18
C LEU A 165 21.03 3.60 16.82
N PRO A 166 22.00 3.96 15.96
CA PRO A 166 21.72 4.46 14.63
C PRO A 166 21.04 3.35 13.81
N GLY A 167 20.02 3.71 13.03
CA GLY A 167 19.30 2.80 12.13
C GLY A 167 18.95 3.49 10.82
N GLY A 168 18.03 2.90 10.06
CA GLY A 168 17.63 3.44 8.79
C GLY A 168 16.18 3.21 8.43
N LEU A 169 15.70 3.94 7.44
CA LEU A 169 14.32 3.95 7.00
C LEU A 169 14.27 3.51 5.54
N LEU A 170 13.50 2.46 5.29
CA LEU A 170 13.07 2.09 3.96
C LEU A 170 11.84 2.92 3.60
N ASN A 171 11.92 3.68 2.51
CA ASN A 171 10.88 4.63 2.09
C ASN A 171 10.22 4.13 0.81
N PHE A 172 8.97 4.52 0.64
CA PHE A 172 8.11 4.06 -0.45
C PHE A 172 7.46 5.25 -1.14
N ALA A 173 7.51 5.27 -2.46
CA ALA A 173 6.84 6.29 -3.27
C ALA A 173 6.23 5.66 -4.52
N ARG A 174 5.19 6.28 -5.06
CA ARG A 174 4.47 5.77 -6.23
C ARG A 174 4.16 6.91 -7.20
N PHE A 175 4.19 6.58 -8.49
CA PHE A 175 3.98 7.49 -9.60
C PHE A 175 3.11 6.79 -10.65
N GLU A 176 2.30 7.56 -11.37
CA GLU A 176 1.57 7.01 -12.52
C GLU A 176 2.55 6.78 -13.67
N THR A 177 2.50 5.60 -14.29
CA THR A 177 3.44 5.25 -15.37
C THR A 177 3.29 6.19 -16.58
N GLU A 178 2.09 6.72 -16.80
CA GLU A 178 1.82 7.75 -17.82
C GLU A 178 2.60 9.05 -17.56
N HIS A 179 2.90 9.35 -16.29
CA HIS A 179 3.67 10.51 -15.84
C HIS A 179 5.08 10.10 -15.40
N ILE A 180 5.77 9.29 -16.21
CA ILE A 180 7.12 8.79 -15.91
C ILE A 180 8.15 9.90 -15.67
N ASP A 181 7.93 11.08 -16.23
CA ASP A 181 8.74 12.29 -16.02
C ASP A 181 8.79 12.71 -14.55
N ASP A 182 7.69 12.54 -13.81
CA ASP A 182 7.64 12.86 -12.37
C ASP A 182 8.50 11.90 -11.57
N LEU A 183 8.51 10.61 -11.94
CA LEU A 183 9.40 9.62 -11.36
C LEU A 183 10.86 9.99 -11.61
N ILE A 184 11.22 10.32 -12.86
CA ILE A 184 12.61 10.65 -13.20
C ILE A 184 13.07 11.89 -12.45
N SER A 185 12.23 12.93 -12.40
CA SER A 185 12.50 14.17 -11.67
C SER A 185 12.70 13.89 -10.17
N PHE A 186 11.83 13.07 -9.58
CA PHE A 186 11.96 12.63 -8.19
C PHE A 186 13.29 11.91 -7.94
N LEU A 187 13.71 10.99 -8.81
CA LEU A 187 14.97 10.27 -8.68
C LEU A 187 16.19 11.20 -8.84
N GLN A 188 16.14 12.17 -9.76
CA GLN A 188 17.18 13.18 -9.92
C GLN A 188 17.33 14.05 -8.67
N ASP A 189 16.21 14.47 -8.08
CA ASP A 189 16.17 15.24 -6.85
C ASP A 189 16.70 14.43 -5.66
N LEU A 190 16.34 13.14 -5.58
CA LEU A 190 16.81 12.22 -4.56
C LEU A 190 18.34 12.04 -4.62
N ILE A 191 18.88 11.79 -5.81
CA ILE A 191 20.33 11.64 -6.03
C ILE A 191 21.06 12.96 -5.72
N SER A 192 20.52 14.09 -6.20
CA SER A 192 21.12 15.41 -5.98
C SER A 192 21.12 15.81 -4.50
N SER A 193 20.04 15.50 -3.79
CA SER A 193 19.93 15.73 -2.36
C SER A 193 20.89 14.84 -1.57
N SER A 194 21.04 13.57 -1.97
CA SER A 194 22.02 12.65 -1.39
C SER A 194 23.46 13.15 -1.58
N ALA A 195 23.80 13.66 -2.77
CA ALA A 195 25.13 14.21 -3.05
C ALA A 195 25.47 15.39 -2.11
N LYS A 196 24.52 16.32 -1.93
CA LYS A 196 24.66 17.46 -1.02
C LYS A 196 24.82 17.02 0.44
N ALA A 197 24.01 16.06 0.88
CA ALA A 197 24.03 15.56 2.25
C ALA A 197 25.33 14.81 2.60
N ASN A 198 25.92 14.09 1.64
CA ASN A 198 27.18 13.38 1.81
C ASN A 198 28.42 14.23 1.48
N HIS A 199 28.24 15.51 1.14
CA HIS A 199 29.31 16.43 0.76
C HIS A 199 30.20 15.91 -0.39
N VAL A 200 29.58 15.28 -1.40
CA VAL A 200 30.27 14.80 -2.61
C VAL A 200 29.72 15.48 -3.88
N SER A 201 30.51 15.48 -4.96
CA SER A 201 30.03 15.99 -6.25
C SER A 201 28.90 15.10 -6.79
N LEU A 202 28.01 15.70 -7.60
CA LEU A 202 26.90 14.98 -8.22
C LEU A 202 27.41 13.83 -9.12
N GLU A 203 28.50 14.06 -9.85
CA GLU A 203 29.14 13.06 -10.70
C GLU A 203 29.66 11.86 -9.88
N LYS A 204 30.30 12.11 -8.74
CA LYS A 204 30.77 11.06 -7.84
C LYS A 204 29.61 10.29 -7.20
N MET A 205 28.51 10.97 -6.88
CA MET A 205 27.32 10.30 -6.38
C MET A 205 26.71 9.40 -7.47
N ARG A 206 26.57 9.91 -8.69
CA ARG A 206 26.03 9.19 -9.84
C ARG A 206 26.82 7.92 -10.19
N SER A 207 28.15 7.95 -10.06
CA SER A 207 28.98 6.76 -10.28
C SER A 207 28.91 5.73 -9.15
N THR A 208 28.38 6.09 -7.98
CA THR A 208 28.25 5.21 -6.82
C THR A 208 26.85 4.61 -6.68
N VAL A 209 25.82 5.37 -7.04
CA VAL A 209 24.42 4.95 -6.95
C VAL A 209 24.07 3.96 -8.06
N LYS A 210 23.42 2.86 -7.68
CA LYS A 210 22.84 1.88 -8.59
C LYS A 210 21.34 1.86 -8.42
N VAL A 211 20.61 1.92 -9.53
CA VAL A 211 19.15 1.80 -9.56
C VAL A 211 18.79 0.40 -10.05
N MET A 212 18.17 -0.39 -9.19
CA MET A 212 17.62 -1.69 -9.58
C MET A 212 16.21 -1.48 -10.13
N ALA A 213 15.91 -1.95 -11.33
CA ALA A 213 14.64 -1.75 -11.99
C ALA A 213 14.01 -3.10 -12.36
N THR A 214 12.75 -3.29 -11.99
CA THR A 214 11.97 -4.49 -12.34
C THR A 214 10.61 -4.12 -12.92
N GLY A 215 9.82 -5.14 -13.29
CA GLY A 215 8.55 -4.99 -13.99
C GLY A 215 8.72 -4.74 -15.49
N GLY A 216 7.65 -4.94 -16.26
CA GLY A 216 7.68 -4.76 -17.72
C GLY A 216 8.18 -3.38 -18.18
N GLY A 217 7.92 -2.32 -17.42
CA GLY A 217 8.38 -0.96 -17.72
C GLY A 217 9.88 -0.77 -17.53
N ALA A 218 10.57 -1.60 -16.75
CA ALA A 218 12.04 -1.54 -16.64
C ALA A 218 12.74 -1.82 -17.97
N HIS A 219 12.11 -2.59 -18.87
CA HIS A 219 12.60 -2.78 -20.24
C HIS A 219 12.26 -1.59 -21.14
N MET A 220 11.02 -1.12 -21.07
CA MET A 220 10.51 -0.03 -21.92
C MET A 220 11.25 1.30 -21.68
N TYR A 221 11.48 1.65 -20.42
CA TYR A 221 12.07 2.94 -20.03
C TYR A 221 13.58 2.86 -19.72
N TYR A 222 14.22 1.71 -19.96
CA TYR A 222 15.63 1.47 -19.62
C TYR A 222 16.57 2.57 -20.14
N SER A 223 16.51 2.84 -21.45
CA SER A 223 17.39 3.82 -22.10
C SER A 223 17.18 5.21 -21.53
N ARG A 224 15.91 5.57 -21.29
CA ARG A 224 15.50 6.88 -20.78
C ARG A 224 16.00 7.10 -19.35
N LEU A 225 15.79 6.12 -18.46
CA LEU A 225 16.30 6.14 -17.09
C LEU A 225 17.83 6.27 -17.06
N THR A 226 18.52 5.49 -17.89
CA THR A 226 19.98 5.51 -17.95
C THR A 226 20.50 6.87 -18.43
N SER A 227 19.92 7.43 -19.50
CA SER A 227 20.36 8.71 -20.05
C SER A 227 20.04 9.89 -19.14
N GLU A 228 18.85 9.93 -18.54
CA GLU A 228 18.39 11.09 -17.77
C GLU A 228 18.91 11.10 -16.32
N LEU A 229 19.10 9.93 -15.71
CA LEU A 229 19.67 9.85 -14.36
C LEU A 229 21.19 9.94 -14.37
N GLY A 230 21.83 9.42 -15.43
CA GLY A 230 23.28 9.30 -15.53
C GLY A 230 23.88 8.35 -14.50
N VAL A 231 23.15 7.31 -14.11
CA VAL A 231 23.55 6.27 -13.13
C VAL A 231 23.48 4.89 -13.76
N GLU A 232 24.11 3.91 -13.13
CA GLU A 232 23.96 2.50 -13.51
C GLU A 232 22.54 2.03 -13.19
N VAL A 233 21.80 1.60 -14.22
CA VAL A 233 20.48 0.97 -14.08
C VAL A 233 20.63 -0.52 -14.36
N ARG A 234 20.25 -1.37 -13.40
CA ARG A 234 20.23 -2.84 -13.56
C ARG A 234 18.79 -3.30 -13.68
N ARG A 235 18.53 -4.21 -14.62
CA ARG A 235 17.20 -4.80 -14.81
C ARG A 235 17.13 -6.14 -14.09
N GLU A 236 16.05 -6.36 -13.37
CA GLU A 236 15.78 -7.58 -12.62
C GLU A 236 14.45 -8.20 -13.06
N GLU A 237 14.37 -9.52 -13.02
CA GLU A 237 13.16 -10.27 -13.35
C GLU A 237 12.03 -9.98 -12.34
N GLU A 238 10.80 -9.79 -12.86
CA GLU A 238 9.65 -9.31 -12.09
C GLU A 238 9.19 -10.32 -11.04
N MET A 239 9.13 -11.60 -11.42
CA MET A 239 8.66 -12.66 -10.54
C MET A 239 9.64 -12.95 -9.41
N GLU A 240 10.94 -13.05 -9.71
CA GLU A 240 11.99 -13.23 -8.70
C GLU A 240 11.95 -12.11 -7.66
N CYS A 241 11.83 -10.86 -8.12
CA CYS A 241 11.67 -9.71 -7.23
C CYS A 241 10.38 -9.79 -6.40
N LEU A 242 9.27 -10.21 -7.00
CA LEU A 242 7.99 -10.39 -6.28
C LEU A 242 8.13 -11.42 -5.13
N ILE A 243 8.74 -12.58 -5.40
CA ILE A 243 8.91 -13.65 -4.39
C ILE A 243 9.87 -13.19 -3.29
N LEU A 244 11.01 -12.61 -3.67
CA LEU A 244 12.02 -12.14 -2.71
C LEU A 244 11.47 -11.01 -1.83
N GLY A 245 10.71 -10.10 -2.42
CA GLY A 245 10.00 -9.06 -1.69
C GLY A 245 9.00 -9.63 -0.69
N LEU A 246 8.20 -10.63 -1.08
CA LEU A 246 7.29 -11.31 -0.16
C LEU A 246 8.04 -11.98 0.99
N ALA A 247 9.10 -12.73 0.67
CA ALA A 247 9.91 -13.40 1.67
C ALA A 247 10.47 -12.41 2.71
N PHE A 248 10.91 -11.23 2.29
CA PHE A 248 11.38 -10.19 3.21
C PHE A 248 10.26 -9.59 4.06
N VAL A 249 9.19 -9.09 3.42
CA VAL A 249 8.15 -8.37 4.17
C VAL A 249 7.44 -9.27 5.17
N THR A 250 7.32 -10.58 4.90
CA THR A 250 6.73 -11.52 5.85
C THR A 250 7.51 -11.68 7.16
N ARG A 251 8.78 -11.23 7.21
CA ARG A 251 9.60 -11.18 8.43
C ARG A 251 9.45 -9.87 9.20
N VAL A 252 8.80 -8.87 8.61
CA VAL A 252 8.53 -7.58 9.26
C VAL A 252 7.33 -7.74 10.21
N PRO A 253 7.46 -7.34 11.49
CA PRO A 253 6.35 -7.40 12.44
C PRO A 253 5.11 -6.61 11.97
N GLU A 254 3.92 -7.14 12.24
CA GLU A 254 2.62 -6.56 11.86
C GLU A 254 2.40 -6.32 10.35
N GLU A 255 3.24 -6.90 9.48
CA GLU A 255 3.10 -6.76 8.04
C GLU A 255 1.97 -7.61 7.47
N VAL A 256 1.98 -8.89 7.80
CA VAL A 256 1.02 -9.89 7.29
C VAL A 256 -0.21 -9.90 8.19
N PHE A 257 -1.39 -9.87 7.59
CA PHE A 257 -2.63 -9.93 8.34
C PHE A 257 -3.76 -10.66 7.60
N TRP A 258 -4.77 -11.07 8.34
CA TRP A 258 -6.01 -11.66 7.83
C TRP A 258 -7.20 -11.27 8.71
N PHE A 259 -8.42 -11.53 8.22
CA PHE A 259 -9.62 -11.34 9.03
C PHE A 259 -9.81 -12.45 10.06
N SER A 260 -10.10 -12.07 11.32
CA SER A 260 -10.26 -13.00 12.44
C SER A 260 -11.42 -13.99 12.24
N GLU A 261 -11.15 -15.28 12.48
CA GLU A 261 -12.11 -16.38 12.31
C GLU A 261 -13.16 -16.44 13.43
N GLU A 262 -12.80 -16.02 14.66
CA GLU A 262 -13.66 -16.10 15.85
C GLU A 262 -14.85 -15.13 15.80
N LEU A 263 -14.69 -13.99 15.12
CA LEU A 263 -15.76 -13.01 14.97
C LEU A 263 -16.66 -13.32 13.76
N VAL A 264 -16.08 -13.86 12.67
CA VAL A 264 -16.86 -14.45 11.56
C VAL A 264 -17.79 -15.55 12.09
N TYR A 265 -17.33 -16.32 13.09
CA TYR A 265 -18.14 -17.29 13.82
C TYR A 265 -19.23 -16.64 14.71
N LYS A 266 -18.87 -15.68 15.57
CA LYS A 266 -19.85 -14.96 16.43
C LYS A 266 -20.96 -14.27 15.64
N VAL A 267 -20.69 -13.83 14.42
CA VAL A 267 -21.64 -13.09 13.58
C VAL A 267 -22.45 -13.99 12.65
N SER A 268 -21.94 -15.16 12.26
CA SER A 268 -22.76 -16.18 11.60
C SER A 268 -23.72 -16.90 12.57
N HIS A 269 -23.50 -16.82 13.89
CA HIS A 269 -24.21 -17.59 14.93
C HIS A 269 -24.80 -16.72 16.06
N SER A 270 -25.29 -15.51 15.76
CA SER A 270 -25.88 -14.58 16.75
C SER A 270 -27.07 -15.12 17.57
N VAL A 271 -27.50 -16.36 17.34
CA VAL A 271 -28.57 -17.05 18.09
C VAL A 271 -28.04 -18.09 19.10
N ASN A 272 -26.76 -18.48 19.10
CA ASN A 272 -26.26 -19.56 19.98
C ASN A 272 -24.94 -19.22 20.68
N VAL A 273 -24.99 -18.30 21.63
CA VAL A 273 -23.88 -18.02 22.56
C VAL A 273 -23.79 -19.16 23.58
N GLY A 274 -22.75 -20.01 23.51
CA GLY A 274 -22.41 -20.93 24.60
C GLY A 274 -21.82 -22.31 24.26
N LYS A 275 -21.75 -22.75 23.00
CA LYS A 275 -21.12 -24.04 22.65
C LYS A 275 -19.65 -23.87 22.26
N LYS A 276 -18.75 -24.64 22.91
CA LYS A 276 -17.36 -24.85 22.47
C LYS A 276 -17.36 -25.39 21.03
N ILE A 277 -16.44 -24.87 20.23
CA ILE A 277 -16.18 -25.27 18.84
C ILE A 277 -15.91 -26.79 18.82
N GLN A 278 -16.66 -27.54 18.00
CA GLN A 278 -16.28 -28.89 17.61
C GLN A 278 -15.36 -28.77 16.40
N ASP A 279 -14.23 -29.48 16.41
CA ASP A 279 -13.28 -29.51 15.31
C ASP A 279 -13.95 -30.10 14.05
N GLY A 280 -13.84 -29.38 12.91
CA GLY A 280 -14.08 -29.96 11.59
C GLY A 280 -15.16 -29.33 10.70
N GLU A 281 -15.97 -28.39 11.18
CA GLU A 281 -17.00 -27.76 10.32
C GLU A 281 -17.09 -26.25 10.58
N LEU A 282 -16.22 -25.48 9.91
CA LEU A 282 -16.29 -24.02 9.96
C LEU A 282 -17.53 -23.55 9.17
N PRO A 283 -18.44 -22.78 9.79
CA PRO A 283 -19.69 -22.41 9.15
C PRO A 283 -19.52 -21.41 8.00
N ARG A 284 -20.45 -21.48 7.03
CA ARG A 284 -20.51 -20.61 5.84
C ARG A 284 -20.66 -19.13 6.25
N PRO A 285 -19.88 -18.18 5.70
CA PRO A 285 -19.89 -16.79 6.17
C PRO A 285 -21.19 -16.02 5.85
N SER A 286 -21.41 -14.89 6.53
CA SER A 286 -22.51 -13.95 6.27
C SER A 286 -22.21 -13.05 5.06
N PRO A 287 -23.18 -12.75 4.17
CA PRO A 287 -23.04 -11.78 3.07
C PRO A 287 -22.91 -10.33 3.56
N SER A 288 -23.27 -10.08 4.81
CA SER A 288 -23.10 -8.80 5.49
C SER A 288 -21.99 -8.97 6.54
N PRO A 289 -20.71 -8.74 6.18
CA PRO A 289 -19.61 -8.90 7.11
C PRO A 289 -19.70 -7.86 8.24
N PRO A 290 -19.41 -8.22 9.50
CA PRO A 290 -19.39 -7.28 10.62
C PRO A 290 -18.15 -6.36 10.58
N THR A 291 -18.23 -5.28 11.35
CA THR A 291 -17.17 -4.29 11.56
C THR A 291 -15.85 -4.96 11.96
N TYR A 292 -14.80 -4.59 11.24
CA TYR A 292 -13.58 -5.36 11.02
C TYR A 292 -12.63 -5.43 12.24
N GLN A 293 -12.35 -6.64 12.75
CA GLN A 293 -11.17 -6.91 13.59
C GLN A 293 -10.14 -7.73 12.81
N VAL A 294 -8.90 -7.24 12.78
CA VAL A 294 -7.78 -7.83 12.05
C VAL A 294 -6.91 -8.65 13.00
N THR A 295 -6.45 -9.79 12.51
CA THR A 295 -5.42 -10.60 13.17
C THR A 295 -4.12 -10.46 12.38
N PHE A 296 -3.07 -10.01 13.06
CA PHE A 296 -1.73 -9.99 12.49
C PHE A 296 -1.08 -11.37 12.63
N ALA A 297 -0.26 -11.73 11.66
CA ALA A 297 0.59 -12.90 11.75
C ALA A 297 1.53 -12.76 12.95
N PRO A 298 1.81 -13.85 13.69
CA PRO A 298 2.86 -13.83 14.69
C PRO A 298 4.19 -13.50 14.03
N THR A 299 5.04 -12.73 14.72
CA THR A 299 6.40 -12.47 14.23
C THR A 299 7.14 -13.81 14.10
N PRO A 300 7.72 -14.11 12.91
CA PRO A 300 8.51 -15.32 12.70
C PRO A 300 9.65 -15.43 13.68
N LYS A 301 10.03 -16.66 14.05
CA LYS A 301 11.27 -16.92 14.82
C LYS A 301 12.47 -16.80 13.89
N GLU A 302 13.64 -16.45 14.45
CA GLU A 302 14.89 -16.30 13.68
C GLU A 302 15.28 -17.55 12.87
N ASP A 303 14.89 -18.74 13.34
CA ASP A 303 15.21 -20.03 12.72
C ASP A 303 14.24 -20.47 11.60
N GLU A 304 13.17 -19.72 11.31
CA GLU A 304 12.24 -20.07 10.22
C GLU A 304 12.78 -19.58 8.86
N GLU A 305 13.24 -20.53 8.03
CA GLU A 305 13.85 -20.25 6.72
C GLU A 305 12.95 -19.48 5.77
N THR A 306 11.62 -19.70 5.79
CA THR A 306 10.62 -18.83 5.15
C THR A 306 9.24 -19.08 5.80
N PRO A 307 8.78 -18.22 6.72
CA PRO A 307 7.66 -18.52 7.63
C PRO A 307 6.31 -18.80 6.95
N HIS A 308 6.16 -18.42 5.67
CA HIS A 308 4.88 -18.46 4.97
C HIS A 308 4.85 -19.28 3.67
N PHE A 309 5.92 -20.03 3.35
CA PHE A 309 5.93 -20.97 2.22
C PHE A 309 5.57 -22.40 2.68
N PRO A 310 4.97 -23.25 1.82
CA PRO A 310 4.54 -22.95 0.45
C PRO A 310 3.26 -22.10 0.45
N CYS A 311 3.04 -21.35 -0.63
CA CYS A 311 1.87 -20.48 -0.75
C CYS A 311 1.47 -20.18 -2.20
N LEU A 312 0.27 -19.64 -2.38
CA LEU A 312 -0.16 -19.04 -3.65
C LEU A 312 -0.08 -17.52 -3.54
N ILE A 313 0.60 -16.86 -4.47
CA ILE A 313 0.58 -15.40 -4.60
C ILE A 313 -0.38 -15.04 -5.73
N VAL A 314 -1.30 -14.14 -5.43
CA VAL A 314 -2.24 -13.53 -6.38
C VAL A 314 -1.89 -12.06 -6.47
N ASN A 315 -1.03 -11.70 -7.42
CA ASN A 315 -0.59 -10.33 -7.62
C ASN A 315 -1.59 -9.60 -8.52
N ILE A 316 -2.33 -8.65 -7.95
CA ILE A 316 -3.42 -7.92 -8.61
C ILE A 316 -2.92 -6.52 -9.03
N GLY A 317 -2.49 -6.41 -10.29
CA GLY A 317 -2.12 -5.15 -10.94
C GLY A 317 -3.15 -4.76 -12.01
N SER A 318 -2.66 -4.26 -13.16
CA SER A 318 -3.52 -3.99 -14.33
C SER A 318 -4.25 -5.26 -14.78
N GLY A 319 -3.54 -6.39 -14.84
CA GLY A 319 -4.09 -7.75 -14.86
C GLY A 319 -3.78 -8.49 -13.55
N VAL A 320 -4.00 -9.81 -13.53
CA VAL A 320 -3.70 -10.64 -12.35
C VAL A 320 -2.75 -11.76 -12.72
N SER A 321 -1.66 -11.87 -11.95
CA SER A 321 -0.71 -12.99 -12.05
C SER A 321 -0.89 -13.90 -10.85
N ILE A 322 -0.93 -15.22 -11.09
CA ILE A 322 -1.09 -16.22 -10.05
C ILE A 322 0.13 -17.13 -10.06
N VAL A 323 0.80 -17.19 -8.92
CA VAL A 323 2.13 -17.77 -8.78
C VAL A 323 2.10 -18.76 -7.63
N LYS A 324 2.51 -19.99 -7.90
CA LYS A 324 2.77 -20.99 -6.87
C LYS A 324 4.18 -20.78 -6.36
N VAL A 325 4.35 -20.82 -5.05
CA VAL A 325 5.65 -20.78 -4.38
C VAL A 325 5.79 -22.04 -3.52
N ASP A 326 6.85 -22.77 -3.75
CA ASP A 326 7.23 -23.98 -3.04
C ASP A 326 7.95 -23.65 -1.71
N GLU A 327 8.15 -24.66 -0.87
CA GLU A 327 8.78 -24.53 0.45
C GLU A 327 10.18 -23.92 0.40
N ASP A 328 10.95 -24.24 -0.64
CA ASP A 328 12.31 -23.76 -0.88
C ASP A 328 12.36 -22.36 -1.52
N GLY A 329 11.20 -21.75 -1.76
CA GLY A 329 11.08 -20.48 -2.49
C GLY A 329 11.14 -20.64 -4.02
N GLY A 330 11.25 -21.87 -4.54
CA GLY A 330 11.02 -22.16 -5.95
C GLY A 330 9.63 -21.69 -6.36
N PHE A 331 9.47 -21.20 -7.59
CA PHE A 331 8.19 -20.62 -7.99
C PHE A 331 7.84 -20.90 -9.45
N GLU A 332 6.54 -20.90 -9.72
CA GLU A 332 5.98 -21.08 -11.05
C GLU A 332 4.75 -20.19 -11.23
N ARG A 333 4.69 -19.46 -12.35
CA ARG A 333 3.47 -18.75 -12.74
C ARG A 333 2.43 -19.73 -13.29
N VAL A 334 1.56 -20.20 -12.42
CA VAL A 334 0.60 -21.27 -12.72
C VAL A 334 -0.68 -20.80 -13.43
N SER A 335 -1.04 -19.52 -13.31
CA SER A 335 -2.25 -18.97 -13.91
C SER A 335 -2.23 -17.45 -14.00
N GLY A 336 -3.31 -16.86 -14.51
CA GLY A 336 -3.59 -15.44 -14.47
C GLY A 336 -4.97 -15.13 -15.03
N THR A 337 -5.41 -13.89 -14.86
CA THR A 337 -6.61 -13.37 -15.52
C THR A 337 -6.36 -11.95 -16.01
N SER A 338 -6.93 -11.60 -17.16
CA SER A 338 -6.92 -10.22 -17.66
C SER A 338 -7.88 -9.32 -16.88
N LEU A 339 -8.80 -9.89 -16.10
CA LEU A 339 -9.78 -9.18 -15.28
C LEU A 339 -9.15 -8.71 -13.96
N GLY A 340 -8.29 -7.69 -14.05
CA GLY A 340 -7.60 -7.07 -12.91
C GLY A 340 -8.09 -5.66 -12.60
N GLY A 341 -7.23 -4.89 -11.94
CA GLY A 341 -7.50 -3.48 -11.61
C GLY A 341 -7.64 -2.59 -12.85
N GLY A 342 -6.91 -2.90 -13.94
CA GLY A 342 -7.01 -2.17 -15.20
C GLY A 342 -8.37 -2.35 -15.87
N THR A 343 -8.99 -3.53 -15.73
CA THR A 343 -10.36 -3.76 -16.22
C THR A 343 -11.38 -2.99 -15.40
N LEU A 344 -11.27 -3.00 -14.07
CA LEU A 344 -12.16 -2.22 -13.20
C LEU A 344 -12.06 -0.73 -13.57
N TRP A 345 -10.85 -0.21 -13.61
CA TRP A 345 -10.57 1.20 -13.92
C TRP A 345 -11.09 1.57 -15.31
N GLY A 346 -10.75 0.79 -16.34
CA GLY A 346 -11.20 1.05 -17.71
C GLY A 346 -12.72 1.04 -17.86
N LEU A 347 -13.43 0.11 -17.22
CA LEU A 347 -14.89 0.06 -17.27
C LEU A 347 -15.53 1.22 -16.51
N LEU A 348 -15.02 1.56 -15.33
CA LEU A 348 -15.55 2.67 -14.54
C LEU A 348 -15.28 4.04 -15.19
N SER A 349 -14.15 4.24 -15.84
CA SER A 349 -13.88 5.45 -16.64
C SER A 349 -14.87 5.61 -17.80
N LEU A 350 -15.41 4.51 -18.33
CA LEU A 350 -16.41 4.55 -19.41
C LEU A 350 -17.85 4.71 -18.91
N LEU A 351 -18.13 4.28 -17.67
CA LEU A 351 -19.48 4.17 -17.13
C LEU A 351 -19.80 5.21 -16.05
N THR A 352 -18.79 5.93 -15.56
CA THR A 352 -18.90 6.90 -14.46
C THR A 352 -18.07 8.14 -14.76
N ASP A 353 -18.32 9.23 -14.03
CA ASP A 353 -17.57 10.49 -14.14
C ASP A 353 -16.29 10.51 -13.28
N ALA A 354 -15.95 9.38 -12.65
CA ALA A 354 -14.78 9.25 -11.78
C ALA A 354 -13.48 9.41 -12.59
N ARG A 355 -12.53 10.19 -12.06
CA ARG A 355 -11.29 10.56 -12.79
C ARG A 355 -10.05 9.88 -12.26
N SER A 356 -10.09 9.46 -11.00
CA SER A 356 -9.00 8.73 -10.36
C SER A 356 -9.46 7.37 -9.83
N PHE A 357 -8.51 6.47 -9.58
CA PHE A 357 -8.79 5.21 -8.90
C PHE A 357 -9.39 5.44 -7.49
N ASP A 358 -8.95 6.49 -6.81
CA ASP A 358 -9.44 6.83 -5.46
C ASP A 358 -10.89 7.33 -5.51
N ASP A 359 -11.26 8.12 -6.54
CA ASP A 359 -12.65 8.54 -6.77
C ASP A 359 -13.55 7.33 -7.01
N MET A 360 -13.09 6.36 -7.80
CA MET A 360 -13.84 5.14 -8.12
C MET A 360 -14.07 4.27 -6.89
N LEU A 361 -13.06 4.14 -6.03
CA LEU A 361 -13.19 3.43 -4.76
C LEU A 361 -14.20 4.14 -3.86
N ALA A 362 -14.05 5.46 -3.67
CA ALA A 362 -14.98 6.26 -2.85
C ALA A 362 -16.41 6.22 -3.37
N LEU A 363 -16.60 6.20 -4.70
CA LEU A 363 -17.89 6.04 -5.36
C LEU A 363 -18.47 4.64 -5.09
N SER A 364 -17.64 3.60 -5.13
CA SER A 364 -18.05 2.24 -4.81
C SER A 364 -18.48 2.08 -3.35
N GLU A 365 -17.85 2.77 -2.39
CA GLU A 365 -18.22 2.67 -0.96
C GLU A 365 -19.64 3.19 -0.68
N GLN A 366 -20.14 4.10 -1.52
CA GLN A 366 -21.47 4.71 -1.38
C GLN A 366 -22.58 3.94 -2.10
N GLY A 367 -22.23 2.94 -2.90
CA GLY A 367 -23.17 2.23 -3.75
C GLY A 367 -23.84 1.02 -3.10
N ASP A 368 -25.01 0.66 -3.63
CA ASP A 368 -25.70 -0.60 -3.38
C ASP A 368 -25.82 -1.40 -4.69
N ASN A 369 -25.12 -2.52 -4.76
CA ASN A 369 -25.13 -3.35 -5.96
C ASN A 369 -26.48 -4.04 -6.19
N SER A 370 -27.37 -4.10 -5.20
CA SER A 370 -28.68 -4.77 -5.31
C SER A 370 -29.58 -4.18 -6.40
N GLY A 371 -29.41 -2.90 -6.75
CA GLY A 371 -30.14 -2.26 -7.84
C GLY A 371 -29.70 -2.75 -9.23
N VAL A 372 -28.42 -3.11 -9.38
CA VAL A 372 -27.76 -3.41 -10.66
C VAL A 372 -27.63 -4.92 -10.90
N ASP A 373 -27.33 -5.67 -9.84
CA ASP A 373 -27.09 -7.11 -9.90
C ASP A 373 -28.35 -7.94 -9.73
N MET A 374 -28.42 -9.06 -10.44
CA MET A 374 -29.40 -10.10 -10.15
C MET A 374 -28.89 -10.95 -8.99
N LEU A 375 -29.65 -11.01 -7.90
CA LEU A 375 -29.36 -11.81 -6.72
C LEU A 375 -30.13 -13.13 -6.75
N VAL A 376 -29.69 -14.11 -5.96
CA VAL A 376 -30.39 -15.40 -5.80
C VAL A 376 -31.84 -15.19 -5.33
N GLY A 377 -32.07 -14.22 -4.45
CA GLY A 377 -33.41 -13.87 -3.97
C GLY A 377 -34.33 -13.31 -5.06
N ASP A 378 -33.78 -12.65 -6.09
CA ASP A 378 -34.59 -12.17 -7.23
C ASP A 378 -35.09 -13.34 -8.10
N ILE A 379 -34.38 -14.48 -8.08
CA ILE A 379 -34.72 -15.67 -8.88
C ILE A 379 -35.63 -16.61 -8.09
N TYR A 380 -35.32 -16.87 -6.82
CA TYR A 380 -35.97 -17.89 -6.00
C TYR A 380 -36.90 -17.33 -4.91
N GLY A 381 -36.95 -16.00 -4.72
CA GLY A 381 -37.74 -15.34 -3.67
C GLY A 381 -37.25 -15.55 -2.24
N SER A 382 -36.24 -16.40 -2.03
CA SER A 382 -35.70 -16.80 -0.73
C SER A 382 -34.28 -17.37 -0.89
N ASP A 383 -33.68 -17.81 0.21
CA ASP A 383 -32.42 -18.55 0.18
C ASP A 383 -32.57 -19.85 -0.62
N TYR A 384 -31.55 -20.20 -1.41
CA TYR A 384 -31.52 -21.46 -2.14
C TYR A 384 -30.80 -22.54 -1.32
N SER A 385 -31.48 -23.03 -0.29
CA SER A 385 -30.93 -23.93 0.74
C SER A 385 -30.38 -25.26 0.21
N LYS A 386 -30.87 -25.76 -0.93
CA LYS A 386 -30.43 -27.05 -1.51
C LYS A 386 -28.94 -27.09 -1.83
N ILE A 387 -28.39 -25.98 -2.28
CA ILE A 387 -26.94 -25.81 -2.53
C ILE A 387 -26.32 -24.79 -1.56
N GLY A 388 -27.16 -24.20 -0.71
CA GLY A 388 -26.76 -23.33 0.37
C GLY A 388 -26.33 -21.93 -0.08
N LEU A 389 -26.97 -21.41 -1.11
CA LEU A 389 -26.78 -20.01 -1.51
C LEU A 389 -27.76 -19.12 -0.77
N LYS A 390 -27.28 -18.01 -0.22
CA LYS A 390 -28.13 -17.00 0.42
C LYS A 390 -28.80 -16.13 -0.62
N SER A 391 -29.98 -15.62 -0.32
CA SER A 391 -30.77 -14.71 -1.16
C SER A 391 -30.00 -13.46 -1.61
N SER A 392 -29.09 -12.93 -0.79
CA SER A 392 -28.22 -11.79 -1.14
C SER A 392 -26.98 -12.16 -1.97
N THR A 393 -26.78 -13.43 -2.30
CA THR A 393 -25.67 -13.86 -3.17
C THR A 393 -25.93 -13.36 -4.59
N ILE A 394 -24.90 -12.77 -5.22
CA ILE A 394 -24.98 -12.35 -6.64
C ILE A 394 -25.09 -13.60 -7.51
N ALA A 395 -26.18 -13.70 -8.27
CA ALA A 395 -26.40 -14.74 -9.26
C ALA A 395 -25.91 -14.30 -10.65
N SER A 396 -26.13 -13.04 -11.01
CA SER A 396 -25.63 -12.44 -12.25
C SER A 396 -25.29 -10.97 -12.04
N THR A 397 -24.01 -10.64 -12.10
CA THR A 397 -23.52 -9.26 -12.17
C THR A 397 -24.18 -8.51 -13.32
N PHE A 398 -24.67 -7.29 -13.08
CA PHE A 398 -25.38 -6.43 -14.04
C PHE A 398 -26.67 -7.04 -14.62
N GLY A 399 -27.16 -8.14 -14.06
CA GLY A 399 -28.31 -8.87 -14.60
C GLY A 399 -29.63 -8.09 -14.62
N LYS A 400 -29.75 -7.00 -13.84
CA LYS A 400 -30.96 -6.14 -13.84
C LYS A 400 -30.91 -5.02 -14.88
N VAL A 401 -29.74 -4.73 -15.45
CA VAL A 401 -29.53 -3.63 -16.40
C VAL A 401 -30.24 -3.90 -17.73
N PHE A 402 -30.18 -5.13 -18.22
CA PHE A 402 -30.82 -5.52 -19.47
C PHE A 402 -32.31 -5.84 -19.24
N ARG A 403 -33.20 -4.93 -19.64
CA ARG A 403 -34.66 -5.16 -19.68
C ARG A 403 -35.20 -4.81 -21.06
N LYS A 404 -35.95 -5.73 -21.68
CA LYS A 404 -36.62 -5.49 -22.96
C LYS A 404 -37.54 -4.26 -22.87
N GLY A 405 -37.47 -3.38 -23.87
CA GLY A 405 -38.38 -2.23 -24.01
C GLY A 405 -37.97 -0.93 -23.29
N THR A 406 -36.77 -0.84 -22.70
CA THR A 406 -36.24 0.44 -22.18
C THR A 406 -35.25 1.07 -23.15
N SER A 407 -35.26 2.39 -23.30
CA SER A 407 -34.25 3.13 -24.07
C SER A 407 -32.89 3.14 -23.36
N ARG A 408 -31.80 3.50 -24.07
CA ARG A 408 -30.48 3.62 -23.44
C ARG A 408 -30.48 4.73 -22.38
N GLU A 409 -31.10 5.84 -22.70
CA GLU A 409 -31.19 7.03 -21.87
C GLU A 409 -31.97 6.75 -20.58
N GLU A 410 -33.07 5.99 -20.68
CA GLU A 410 -33.83 5.53 -19.51
C GLU A 410 -33.03 4.60 -18.62
N ARG A 411 -32.24 3.68 -19.19
CA ARG A 411 -31.36 2.82 -18.40
C ARG A 411 -30.30 3.62 -17.66
N MET A 412 -29.65 4.57 -18.33
CA MET A 412 -28.60 5.39 -17.71
C MET A 412 -29.14 6.33 -16.64
N LYS A 413 -30.40 6.78 -16.72
CA LYS A 413 -31.06 7.55 -15.65
C LYS A 413 -31.49 6.70 -14.45
N LYS A 414 -31.62 5.38 -14.63
CA LYS A 414 -32.19 4.48 -13.63
C LYS A 414 -31.17 3.96 -12.62
N PHE A 415 -29.91 3.80 -13.02
CA PHE A 415 -28.86 3.23 -12.16
C PHE A 415 -27.90 4.33 -11.72
N SER A 416 -27.61 4.40 -10.42
CA SER A 416 -26.64 5.35 -9.93
C SER A 416 -25.22 4.89 -10.30
N GLN A 417 -24.31 5.85 -10.50
CA GLN A 417 -22.91 5.53 -10.78
C GLN A 417 -22.25 4.80 -9.60
N ALA A 418 -22.68 5.10 -8.37
CA ALA A 418 -22.24 4.42 -7.15
C ALA A 418 -22.59 2.91 -7.17
N ASP A 419 -23.81 2.55 -7.54
CA ASP A 419 -24.23 1.14 -7.63
C ASP A 419 -23.47 0.38 -8.71
N ILE A 420 -23.21 1.04 -9.84
CA ILE A 420 -22.38 0.51 -10.95
C ILE A 420 -20.95 0.25 -10.44
N ALA A 421 -20.35 1.21 -9.73
CA ALA A 421 -19.02 1.08 -9.14
C ALA A 421 -18.95 -0.06 -8.12
N ARG A 422 -19.94 -0.14 -7.23
CA ARG A 422 -20.07 -1.20 -6.23
C ARG A 422 -20.16 -2.59 -6.87
N SER A 423 -21.04 -2.73 -7.87
CA SER A 423 -21.26 -3.98 -8.59
C SER A 423 -19.99 -4.44 -9.32
N LEU A 424 -19.31 -3.54 -10.05
CA LEU A 424 -18.08 -3.89 -10.77
C LEU A 424 -16.94 -4.26 -9.81
N LEU A 425 -16.77 -3.55 -8.70
CA LEU A 425 -15.76 -3.89 -7.69
C LEU A 425 -15.99 -5.31 -7.16
N TYR A 426 -17.25 -5.66 -6.85
CA TYR A 426 -17.62 -7.00 -6.42
C TYR A 426 -17.45 -8.05 -7.52
N ALA A 427 -17.80 -7.74 -8.75
CA ALA A 427 -17.65 -8.65 -9.87
C ALA A 427 -16.18 -9.04 -10.07
N ILE A 428 -15.29 -8.05 -10.17
CA ILE A 428 -13.86 -8.29 -10.36
C ILE A 428 -13.26 -9.01 -9.14
N SER A 429 -13.53 -8.53 -7.92
CA SER A 429 -12.97 -9.13 -6.70
C SER A 429 -13.44 -10.58 -6.50
N ASN A 430 -14.71 -10.89 -6.72
CA ASN A 430 -15.22 -12.26 -6.60
C ASN A 430 -14.64 -13.19 -7.66
N ASN A 431 -14.48 -12.71 -8.90
CA ASN A 431 -13.84 -13.50 -9.96
C ASN A 431 -12.39 -13.80 -9.63
N ILE A 432 -11.63 -12.81 -9.14
CA ILE A 432 -10.25 -13.02 -8.69
C ILE A 432 -10.21 -14.03 -7.55
N GLY A 433 -11.05 -13.87 -6.53
CA GLY A 433 -11.12 -14.80 -5.39
C GLY A 433 -11.48 -16.23 -5.81
N HIS A 434 -12.36 -16.40 -6.79
CA HIS A 434 -12.73 -17.72 -7.30
C HIS A 434 -11.58 -18.38 -8.08
N VAL A 435 -10.90 -17.65 -8.97
CA VAL A 435 -9.74 -18.16 -9.72
C VAL A 435 -8.58 -18.49 -8.76
N ALA A 436 -8.35 -17.64 -7.75
CA ALA A 436 -7.38 -17.88 -6.70
C ALA A 436 -7.67 -19.18 -5.93
N TYR A 437 -8.91 -19.37 -5.48
CA TYR A 437 -9.35 -20.60 -4.82
C TYR A 437 -9.10 -21.84 -5.69
N MET A 438 -9.50 -21.82 -6.97
CA MET A 438 -9.33 -22.97 -7.86
C MET A 438 -7.85 -23.36 -8.03
N ASN A 439 -6.96 -22.36 -8.11
CA ASN A 439 -5.52 -22.61 -8.20
C ASN A 439 -4.95 -23.12 -6.88
N ALA A 440 -5.33 -22.52 -5.76
CA ALA A 440 -4.91 -23.00 -4.44
C ALA A 440 -5.35 -24.45 -4.20
N ALA A 441 -6.60 -24.79 -4.55
CA ALA A 441 -7.13 -26.15 -4.47
C ALA A 441 -6.37 -27.13 -5.38
N LYS A 442 -6.07 -26.74 -6.62
CA LYS A 442 -5.33 -27.57 -7.59
C LYS A 442 -3.94 -27.96 -7.06
N TYR A 443 -3.26 -27.03 -6.38
CA TYR A 443 -1.91 -27.23 -5.88
C TYR A 443 -1.84 -27.59 -4.38
N ASN A 444 -2.99 -27.85 -3.74
CA ASN A 444 -3.09 -28.17 -2.32
C ASN A 444 -2.45 -27.13 -1.39
N LEU A 445 -2.66 -25.85 -1.70
CA LEU A 445 -2.16 -24.73 -0.93
C LEU A 445 -3.27 -24.18 -0.03
N ASP A 446 -2.97 -24.00 1.26
CA ASP A 446 -3.90 -23.46 2.25
C ASP A 446 -3.77 -21.93 2.43
N ARG A 447 -2.64 -21.36 2.04
CA ARG A 447 -2.32 -19.92 2.17
C ARG A 447 -2.33 -19.24 0.81
N VAL A 448 -3.18 -18.21 0.68
CA VAL A 448 -3.31 -17.37 -0.52
C VAL A 448 -2.97 -15.93 -0.16
N PHE A 449 -1.80 -15.47 -0.59
CA PHE A 449 -1.37 -14.08 -0.45
C PHE A 449 -1.93 -13.24 -1.58
N PHE A 450 -2.65 -12.18 -1.24
CA PHE A 450 -3.09 -11.18 -2.20
C PHE A 450 -2.13 -9.99 -2.16
N GLY A 451 -1.53 -9.69 -3.32
CA GLY A 451 -0.59 -8.59 -3.52
C GLY A 451 -1.08 -7.60 -4.58
N GLY A 452 -0.30 -6.55 -4.79
CA GLY A 452 -0.52 -5.55 -5.84
C GLY A 452 -1.37 -4.35 -5.42
N CYS A 453 -1.28 -3.26 -6.19
CA CYS A 453 -1.90 -1.96 -5.88
C CYS A 453 -3.43 -1.90 -6.09
N PHE A 454 -4.09 -3.01 -6.41
CA PHE A 454 -5.55 -3.04 -6.51
C PHE A 454 -6.24 -2.97 -5.13
N ILE A 455 -5.62 -3.58 -4.11
CA ILE A 455 -6.25 -3.76 -2.81
C ILE A 455 -6.16 -2.45 -2.01
N ARG A 456 -4.97 -1.83 -1.93
CA ARG A 456 -4.64 -0.57 -1.21
C ARG A 456 -5.25 -0.50 0.19
N GLY A 457 -5.38 -1.65 0.85
CA GLY A 457 -6.10 -1.83 2.11
C GLY A 457 -7.56 -1.34 2.13
N HIS A 458 -8.24 -1.34 0.98
CA HIS A 458 -9.67 -1.04 0.87
C HIS A 458 -10.47 -2.19 1.51
N ALA A 459 -11.22 -1.86 2.56
CA ALA A 459 -11.89 -2.85 3.40
C ALA A 459 -12.86 -3.72 2.60
N ALA A 460 -13.61 -3.15 1.66
CA ALA A 460 -14.57 -3.91 0.86
C ALA A 460 -13.88 -4.92 -0.06
N THR A 461 -12.73 -4.56 -0.64
CA THR A 461 -11.94 -5.45 -1.51
C THR A 461 -11.38 -6.62 -0.69
N ILE A 462 -10.70 -6.32 0.42
CA ILE A 462 -10.16 -7.34 1.33
C ILE A 462 -11.27 -8.27 1.82
N SER A 463 -12.43 -7.72 2.19
CA SER A 463 -13.56 -8.49 2.70
C SER A 463 -14.13 -9.43 1.65
N THR A 464 -14.22 -8.96 0.41
CA THR A 464 -14.74 -9.77 -0.71
C THR A 464 -13.79 -10.91 -1.03
N LEU A 465 -12.48 -10.65 -1.10
CA LEU A 465 -11.47 -11.67 -1.38
C LEU A 465 -11.38 -12.70 -0.25
N SER A 466 -11.39 -12.26 1.01
CA SER A 466 -11.41 -13.14 2.18
C SER A 466 -12.67 -13.99 2.24
N TYR A 467 -13.84 -13.38 2.00
CA TYR A 467 -15.11 -14.10 1.90
C TYR A 467 -15.06 -15.15 0.79
N ALA A 468 -14.59 -14.80 -0.40
CA ALA A 468 -14.53 -15.71 -1.54
C ALA A 468 -13.66 -16.95 -1.23
N ILE A 469 -12.43 -16.75 -0.76
CA ILE A 469 -11.53 -17.86 -0.41
C ILE A 469 -12.16 -18.74 0.67
N ARG A 470 -12.70 -18.15 1.75
CA ARG A 470 -13.31 -18.91 2.84
C ARG A 470 -14.56 -19.66 2.40
N PHE A 471 -15.41 -19.04 1.59
CA PHE A 471 -16.66 -19.61 1.10
C PHE A 471 -16.40 -20.86 0.26
N TRP A 472 -15.51 -20.76 -0.73
CA TRP A 472 -15.25 -21.87 -1.65
C TRP A 472 -14.40 -22.97 -1.02
N SER A 473 -13.46 -22.62 -0.14
CA SER A 473 -12.63 -23.58 0.59
C SER A 473 -13.33 -24.23 1.79
N LYS A 474 -14.56 -23.81 2.13
CA LYS A 474 -15.24 -24.22 3.38
C LYS A 474 -14.38 -23.95 4.63
N GLY A 475 -13.62 -22.86 4.59
CA GLY A 475 -12.73 -22.44 5.69
C GLY A 475 -11.39 -23.19 5.78
N THR A 476 -11.07 -24.08 4.84
CA THR A 476 -9.77 -24.79 4.83
C THR A 476 -8.62 -23.94 4.30
N MET A 477 -8.91 -22.83 3.63
CA MET A 477 -7.91 -21.90 3.10
C MET A 477 -8.04 -20.52 3.72
N ARG A 478 -6.91 -19.80 3.77
CA ARG A 478 -6.80 -18.46 4.32
C ARG A 478 -6.32 -17.47 3.26
N ALA A 479 -7.04 -16.34 3.18
CA ALA A 479 -6.59 -15.16 2.46
C ALA A 479 -5.69 -14.31 3.36
N CYS A 480 -4.45 -14.10 2.94
CA CYS A 480 -3.44 -13.28 3.61
C CYS A 480 -3.24 -11.97 2.84
N PHE A 481 -3.09 -10.87 3.57
CA PHE A 481 -2.88 -9.52 3.04
C PHE A 481 -1.63 -8.90 3.65
N LEU A 482 -1.12 -7.87 2.99
CA LEU A 482 0.15 -7.21 3.34
C LEU A 482 -0.06 -5.70 3.46
N ARG A 483 0.64 -5.05 4.38
CA ARG A 483 0.60 -3.59 4.51
C ARG A 483 1.30 -2.89 3.35
N HIS A 484 2.32 -3.52 2.75
CA HIS A 484 3.11 -3.06 1.61
C HIS A 484 2.88 -3.92 0.35
N GLU A 485 1.66 -4.43 0.17
CA GLU A 485 1.23 -5.30 -0.94
C GLU A 485 1.62 -4.79 -2.35
N GLY A 486 1.64 -3.46 -2.55
CA GLY A 486 1.95 -2.82 -3.83
C GLY A 486 3.45 -2.71 -4.16
N PHE A 487 4.33 -3.01 -3.21
CA PHE A 487 5.77 -2.73 -3.28
C PHE A 487 6.65 -3.98 -3.33
N LEU A 488 6.08 -5.18 -3.38
CA LEU A 488 6.85 -6.43 -3.33
C LEU A 488 7.95 -6.49 -4.40
N GLY A 489 7.63 -6.13 -5.66
CA GLY A 489 8.63 -6.11 -6.73
C GLY A 489 9.79 -5.14 -6.47
N SER A 490 9.50 -3.90 -6.06
CA SER A 490 10.55 -2.92 -5.77
C SER A 490 11.33 -3.26 -4.50
N ILE A 491 10.71 -3.90 -3.51
CA ILE A 491 11.41 -4.43 -2.32
C ILE A 491 12.35 -5.56 -2.72
N GLY A 492 11.91 -6.52 -3.54
CA GLY A 492 12.79 -7.59 -4.04
C GLY A 492 13.98 -7.07 -4.83
N ALA A 493 13.74 -6.12 -5.74
CA ALA A 493 14.81 -5.46 -6.47
C ALA A 493 15.77 -4.70 -5.53
N TRP A 494 15.26 -4.10 -4.46
CA TRP A 494 16.07 -3.47 -3.43
C TRP A 494 16.96 -4.49 -2.70
N ILE A 495 16.40 -5.62 -2.27
CA ILE A 495 17.14 -6.70 -1.60
C ILE A 495 18.26 -7.25 -2.48
N LYS A 496 17.99 -7.50 -3.77
CA LYS A 496 19.03 -7.93 -4.73
C LYS A 496 20.19 -6.95 -4.85
N ASN A 497 19.95 -5.65 -4.66
CA ASN A 497 21.01 -4.64 -4.64
C ASN A 497 21.90 -4.75 -3.39
N VAL A 498 21.32 -5.17 -2.28
CA VAL A 498 21.97 -5.25 -0.97
C VAL A 498 22.72 -6.58 -0.82
N GLU A 499 22.20 -7.66 -1.42
CA GLU A 499 22.72 -9.04 -1.23
C GLU A 499 23.84 -9.47 -2.20
N ILE A 500 24.43 -8.57 -3.01
CA ILE A 500 25.32 -8.92 -4.14
C ILE A 500 26.30 -10.08 -3.80
N PRO A 501 26.19 -11.24 -4.48
CA PRO A 501 27.13 -12.36 -4.37
C PRO A 501 28.52 -11.96 -4.90
N GLN A 502 29.59 -12.43 -4.25
CA GLN A 502 30.94 -12.32 -4.80
C GLN A 502 30.99 -12.93 -6.21
N GLU A 503 31.66 -12.25 -7.15
CA GLU A 503 32.10 -12.91 -8.39
C GLU A 503 32.90 -14.17 -8.01
N PRO A 504 32.69 -15.30 -8.70
CA PRO A 504 33.48 -16.50 -8.43
C PRO A 504 34.94 -16.15 -8.67
N THR A 505 35.73 -16.22 -7.60
CA THR A 505 37.19 -16.07 -7.65
C THR A 505 37.71 -17.03 -8.71
N GLU A 506 38.39 -16.48 -9.72
CA GLU A 506 39.10 -17.24 -10.73
C GLU A 506 39.87 -18.36 -10.02
N LYS A 507 39.53 -19.61 -10.32
CA LYS A 507 40.30 -20.76 -9.87
C LYS A 507 41.72 -20.52 -10.33
N ALA A 508 42.62 -20.33 -9.35
CA ALA A 508 44.04 -20.30 -9.57
C ALA A 508 44.41 -21.49 -10.47
N ASN A 509 44.84 -21.20 -11.68
CA ASN A 509 45.42 -22.18 -12.60
C ASN A 509 46.69 -22.72 -11.96
N GLY A 510 46.55 -23.78 -11.17
CA GLY A 510 47.63 -24.67 -10.82
C GLY A 510 48.17 -25.28 -12.11
N HIS A 511 49.27 -24.72 -12.62
CA HIS A 511 50.12 -25.39 -13.59
C HIS A 511 50.74 -26.62 -12.94
N GLY A 512 50.01 -27.74 -13.00
CA GLY A 512 50.59 -29.07 -12.89
C GLY A 512 51.36 -29.36 -14.17
N LYS A 513 52.68 -29.19 -14.13
CA LYS A 513 53.59 -29.84 -15.08
C LYS A 513 53.66 -31.32 -14.72
N ASP A 514 53.16 -32.17 -15.60
CA ASP A 514 53.63 -33.55 -15.82
C ASP A 514 53.53 -33.81 -17.33
N GLN A 515 54.66 -33.79 -18.03
CA GLN A 515 55.50 -34.96 -18.39
C GLN A 515 55.00 -35.67 -19.66
N HIS A 516 55.62 -35.31 -20.77
CA HIS A 516 55.93 -36.19 -21.89
C HIS A 516 57.40 -35.96 -22.27
N GLU A 517 58.28 -36.77 -21.68
CA GLU A 517 59.32 -37.60 -22.32
C GLU A 517 60.18 -38.28 -21.25
#